data_AF-A0AAW0UYJ5-F1
#
_entry.id   AF-A0AAW0UYJ5-F1
#
_cell.length_a   1.000
_cell.length_b   1.000
_cell.length_c   1.000
_cell.angle_alpha   90.00
_cell.angle_beta   90.00
_cell.angle_gamma   90.00
#
_symmetry.space_group_name_H-M   'P 1'
#
loop_
_entity.id
_entity.type
_entity.pdbx_description
1 polymer ?
#
loop_
_entity_poly.entity_id
_entity_poly.type
_entity_poly.pdbx_seq_one_letter_code
_entity_poly.pdbx_strand_id
1 'polypeptide(L)'
;MHIGPVQQMLGNEAQLLAVSKYLTSAQEFCITLLYRDNSSQLRERVSGGRKQHPGSGQVTGFALRATWAADSAPPHDLLPTAHSGELTECHGDSLSQECGNGRTSFLSNNKISAVYKVSLGINFNKEEIRSVVNCIMNSEACKIGFDAQESITFLVEKLEIDHREEVGKRPEEEINKDMEALSLVAAVLHARLVQLSLWTIFLHLEMRITPILAVMELRDIRVDRAILKQIGQRLKLKIEEVERRCHQVSGSVFNVASHAQLRSVLYQELKLDVKAGVAVPRTTKGQKSTCEAALGRLRDLHPLPGLVLQHRLLNKLKTTYVDGILACLHGSCVRAAWEQTSASTGRIQCHHPNLQNIPKQPVTVEVDGSEVVVRARECFCSREGHVLVSADFQQTELRVLAHLSQEAELLAGFRQSNNTDIFKQLTATWLNKAVSDVTSYERERTKRVVYGVMYGAGREKLSEVLHITASEANDIISSFMKRFPGIPAYIRSVIEVCRQQGFLTTLFRRRRFFPNITSHDTAVQSQAERQAVNFIIQGSAADLSKAAMVQTEAVLARWSEVDAKLLIHIHDELVWEVHTEHTQTFCDMVGRIMEDTQQLCGPLVQLTVPLPVTVSTGTSWANMQPLSCS
;
A
#
# COMPACT_ATOMS: atom_id res chain seq x y z
N MET A 1 28.83 -30.37 -23.69
CA MET A 1 27.95 -30.16 -24.86
C MET A 1 26.64 -30.92 -24.61
N HIS A 2 25.72 -30.34 -23.81
CA HIS A 2 24.36 -30.86 -23.67
C HIS A 2 23.42 -29.65 -23.48
N ILE A 3 23.05 -29.04 -24.61
CA ILE A 3 22.09 -27.94 -24.74
C ILE A 3 20.64 -28.50 -24.76
N GLY A 4 20.48 -29.83 -24.69
CA GLY A 4 19.20 -30.54 -24.79
C GLY A 4 18.11 -30.13 -23.78
N PRO A 5 18.40 -29.85 -22.49
CA PRO A 5 17.35 -29.49 -21.53
C PRO A 5 16.81 -28.07 -21.73
N VAL A 6 17.61 -27.16 -22.27
CA VAL A 6 17.22 -25.75 -22.48
C VAL A 6 16.31 -25.62 -23.70
N GLN A 7 16.52 -26.41 -24.75
CA GLN A 7 15.59 -26.49 -25.90
C GLN A 7 14.23 -27.10 -25.53
N GLN A 8 14.18 -28.00 -24.54
CA GLN A 8 12.89 -28.49 -23.99
C GLN A 8 12.20 -27.47 -23.08
N MET A 9 12.94 -26.58 -22.38
CA MET A 9 12.35 -25.48 -21.60
C MET A 9 11.86 -24.31 -22.45
N LEU A 10 12.46 -24.08 -23.62
CA LEU A 10 12.06 -23.04 -24.59
C LEU A 10 10.90 -23.46 -25.51
N GLY A 11 10.42 -24.69 -25.39
CA GLY A 11 9.44 -25.32 -26.27
C GLY A 11 7.98 -24.95 -26.03
N ASN A 12 7.67 -23.67 -25.79
CA ASN A 12 6.27 -23.24 -25.81
C ASN A 12 6.19 -21.81 -26.37
N GLU A 13 6.20 -21.69 -27.70
CA GLU A 13 5.78 -20.47 -28.41
C GLU A 13 4.44 -19.94 -27.86
N ALA A 14 3.54 -20.82 -27.42
CA ALA A 14 2.29 -20.47 -26.76
C ALA A 14 2.49 -19.70 -25.43
N GLN A 15 3.54 -19.98 -24.67
CA GLN A 15 3.82 -19.32 -23.38
C GLN A 15 4.51 -17.97 -23.60
N LEU A 16 5.46 -17.87 -24.53
CA LEU A 16 6.03 -16.59 -24.95
C LEU A 16 4.98 -15.68 -25.60
N LEU A 17 4.06 -16.27 -26.37
CA LEU A 17 2.90 -15.57 -26.92
C LEU A 17 1.92 -15.14 -25.83
N ALA A 18 1.73 -15.92 -24.76
CA ALA A 18 0.91 -15.54 -23.61
C ALA A 18 1.54 -14.37 -22.82
N VAL A 19 2.85 -14.41 -22.58
CA VAL A 19 3.61 -13.32 -21.96
C VAL A 19 3.56 -12.07 -22.85
N SER A 20 3.76 -12.22 -24.16
CA SER A 20 3.69 -11.11 -25.12
C SER A 20 2.28 -10.52 -25.19
N LYS A 21 1.23 -11.33 -25.36
CA LYS A 21 -0.18 -10.89 -25.35
C LYS A 21 -0.53 -10.19 -24.04
N TYR A 22 -0.02 -10.69 -22.92
CA TYR A 22 -0.23 -10.07 -21.63
C TYR A 22 0.49 -8.73 -21.50
N LEU A 23 1.77 -8.63 -21.90
CA LEU A 23 2.52 -7.38 -21.92
C LEU A 23 1.84 -6.35 -22.84
N THR A 24 1.32 -6.79 -24.00
CA THR A 24 0.51 -5.94 -24.89
C THR A 24 -0.80 -5.50 -24.20
N SER A 25 -1.50 -6.39 -23.49
CA SER A 25 -2.72 -6.04 -22.75
C SER A 25 -2.44 -5.09 -21.58
N ALA A 26 -1.32 -5.27 -20.87
CA ALA A 26 -0.88 -4.38 -19.81
C ALA A 26 -0.46 -3.01 -20.36
N GLN A 27 0.21 -2.98 -21.52
CA GLN A 27 0.50 -1.75 -22.27
C GLN A 27 -0.78 -1.05 -22.73
N GLU A 28 -1.73 -1.77 -23.32
CA GLU A 28 -3.04 -1.23 -23.71
C GLU A 28 -3.79 -0.66 -22.51
N PHE A 29 -3.71 -1.32 -21.35
CA PHE A 29 -4.29 -0.83 -20.11
C PHE A 29 -3.57 0.43 -19.59
N CYS A 30 -2.23 0.47 -19.56
CA CYS A 30 -1.46 1.69 -19.28
C CYS A 30 -1.91 2.84 -20.19
N ILE A 31 -1.94 2.57 -21.50
CA ILE A 31 -2.31 3.52 -22.53
C ILE A 31 -3.74 4.01 -22.29
N THR A 32 -4.68 3.12 -21.99
CA THR A 32 -6.08 3.47 -21.70
C THR A 32 -6.18 4.37 -20.47
N LEU A 33 -5.50 4.03 -19.38
CA LEU A 33 -5.47 4.84 -18.16
C LEU A 33 -4.85 6.23 -18.43
N LEU A 34 -3.73 6.28 -19.15
CA LEU A 34 -3.05 7.54 -19.51
C LEU A 34 -3.89 8.40 -20.47
N TYR A 35 -4.57 7.81 -21.45
CA TYR A 35 -5.46 8.54 -22.36
C TYR A 35 -6.70 9.06 -21.64
N ARG A 36 -7.26 8.32 -20.67
CA ARG A 36 -8.36 8.81 -19.83
C ARG A 36 -7.92 10.01 -18.99
N ASP A 37 -6.74 9.95 -18.38
CA ASP A 37 -6.21 11.05 -17.58
C ASP A 37 -5.86 12.29 -18.44
N ASN A 38 -5.38 12.09 -19.68
CA ASN A 38 -5.10 13.20 -20.60
C ASN A 38 -6.35 13.79 -21.27
N SER A 39 -7.38 12.98 -21.54
CA SER A 39 -8.63 13.46 -22.13
C SER A 39 -9.45 14.31 -21.15
N SER A 40 -9.40 14.04 -19.85
CA SER A 40 -9.95 14.94 -18.82
C SER A 40 -9.20 16.28 -18.77
N GLN A 41 -7.86 16.29 -18.82
CA GLN A 41 -7.07 17.54 -18.91
C GLN A 41 -7.33 18.34 -20.20
N LEU A 42 -7.57 17.66 -21.32
CA LEU A 42 -7.94 18.29 -22.59
C LEU A 42 -9.35 18.92 -22.53
N ARG A 43 -10.31 18.28 -21.86
CA ARG A 43 -11.66 18.86 -21.62
C ARG A 43 -11.58 20.14 -20.78
N GLU A 44 -10.75 20.17 -19.74
CA GLU A 44 -10.51 21.38 -18.91
C GLU A 44 -9.88 22.53 -19.70
N ARG A 45 -8.95 22.25 -20.62
CA ARG A 45 -8.36 23.29 -21.48
C ARG A 45 -9.35 23.86 -22.51
N VAL A 46 -10.32 23.06 -22.95
CA VAL A 46 -11.37 23.50 -23.89
C VAL A 46 -12.45 24.31 -23.16
N SER A 47 -12.75 24.02 -21.89
CA SER A 47 -13.72 24.80 -21.10
C SER A 47 -13.17 26.14 -20.61
N GLY A 48 -11.85 26.28 -20.41
CA GLY A 48 -11.19 27.52 -19.99
C GLY A 48 -10.92 28.56 -21.09
N GLY A 49 -11.32 28.30 -22.33
CA GLY A 49 -10.96 29.12 -23.50
C GLY A 49 -12.11 29.41 -24.45
N ARG A 50 -13.23 29.97 -23.98
CA ARG A 50 -14.27 30.50 -24.90
C ARG A 50 -13.83 31.84 -25.52
N LYS A 51 -13.23 31.78 -26.70
CA LYS A 51 -13.53 32.72 -27.78
C LYS A 51 -14.04 31.92 -28.98
N GLN A 52 -15.31 32.14 -29.30
CA GLN A 52 -16.01 31.52 -30.43
C GLN A 52 -15.34 31.93 -31.75
N HIS A 53 -15.04 30.95 -32.60
CA HIS A 53 -15.05 31.10 -34.05
C HIS A 53 -15.77 29.88 -34.64
N PRO A 54 -16.76 30.06 -35.53
CA PRO A 54 -17.51 28.94 -36.12
C PRO A 54 -16.79 28.43 -37.37
N GLY A 55 -16.47 27.14 -37.38
CA GLY A 55 -16.04 26.45 -38.61
C GLY A 55 -14.94 25.42 -38.37
N SER A 56 -15.26 24.15 -38.66
CA SER A 56 -14.38 22.96 -38.69
C SER A 56 -13.83 22.50 -37.34
N GLY A 57 -13.88 21.23 -36.93
CA GLY A 57 -14.38 19.99 -37.50
C GLY A 57 -14.40 18.95 -36.37
N GLN A 58 -15.25 17.93 -36.52
CA GLN A 58 -15.40 16.82 -35.57
C GLN A 58 -14.05 16.17 -35.26
N VAL A 59 -13.68 16.11 -33.98
CA VAL A 59 -12.66 15.17 -33.50
C VAL A 59 -13.32 13.80 -33.47
N THR A 60 -13.06 12.98 -34.48
CA THR A 60 -13.42 11.56 -34.49
C THR A 60 -12.64 10.84 -33.40
N GLY A 61 -13.35 10.38 -32.38
CA GLY A 61 -12.77 9.57 -31.31
C GLY A 61 -12.29 8.23 -31.85
N PHE A 62 -11.00 7.95 -31.70
CA PHE A 62 -10.48 6.60 -31.83
C PHE A 62 -11.05 5.74 -30.69
N ALA A 63 -12.05 4.91 -30.99
CA ALA A 63 -12.55 3.91 -30.07
C ALA A 63 -11.55 2.74 -30.00
N LEU A 64 -10.65 2.76 -29.02
CA LEU A 64 -9.91 1.56 -28.61
C LEU A 64 -10.87 0.62 -27.88
N ARG A 65 -11.42 -0.37 -28.59
CA ARG A 65 -12.12 -1.50 -27.96
C ARG A 65 -11.09 -2.37 -27.24
N ALA A 66 -10.94 -2.18 -25.94
CA ALA A 66 -10.23 -3.13 -25.08
C ALA A 66 -11.06 -4.43 -24.97
N THR A 67 -10.75 -5.44 -25.79
CA THR A 67 -11.31 -6.78 -25.62
C THR A 67 -10.58 -7.49 -24.49
N TRP A 68 -11.10 -7.35 -23.28
CA TRP A 68 -10.71 -8.16 -22.13
C TRP A 68 -11.52 -9.45 -22.16
N ALA A 69 -11.00 -10.47 -22.85
CA ALA A 69 -11.63 -11.79 -22.85
C ALA A 69 -11.49 -12.41 -21.46
N ALA A 70 -12.60 -12.40 -20.70
CA ALA A 70 -12.80 -13.29 -19.58
C ALA A 70 -13.21 -14.65 -20.15
N ASP A 71 -12.33 -15.64 -20.06
CA ASP A 71 -12.81 -17.01 -20.07
C ASP A 71 -13.60 -17.22 -18.77
N SER A 72 -14.90 -17.50 -18.95
CA SER A 72 -15.91 -17.96 -17.99
C SER A 72 -16.58 -16.95 -17.02
N ALA A 73 -17.72 -16.36 -17.45
CA ALA A 73 -18.99 -16.27 -16.70
C ALA A 73 -20.18 -15.77 -17.60
N PRO A 74 -21.44 -16.25 -17.40
CA PRO A 74 -22.61 -15.97 -18.25
C PRO A 74 -23.36 -14.66 -17.86
N PRO A 75 -24.35 -14.17 -18.66
CA PRO A 75 -24.83 -12.81 -18.58
C PRO A 75 -25.90 -12.64 -17.50
N HIS A 76 -25.82 -11.57 -16.72
CA HIS A 76 -26.99 -10.96 -16.06
C HIS A 76 -26.91 -9.44 -16.13
N ASP A 77 -28.07 -8.86 -16.40
CA ASP A 77 -28.30 -7.48 -16.83
C ASP A 77 -27.79 -6.44 -15.84
N LEU A 78 -26.88 -5.56 -16.32
CA LEU A 78 -26.42 -4.37 -15.61
C LEU A 78 -26.34 -3.18 -16.56
N LEU A 79 -27.42 -2.83 -17.27
CA LEU A 79 -27.59 -1.51 -17.90
C LEU A 79 -29.09 -1.16 -17.99
N PRO A 80 -29.52 0.07 -17.61
CA PRO A 80 -30.84 0.56 -18.00
C PRO A 80 -30.82 0.93 -19.49
N THR A 81 -31.79 0.41 -20.24
CA THR A 81 -31.99 0.65 -21.67
C THR A 81 -32.52 2.06 -21.93
N ALA A 82 -31.90 2.78 -22.88
CA ALA A 82 -32.44 4.01 -23.44
C ALA A 82 -32.43 3.97 -24.98
N HIS A 83 -33.66 3.91 -25.51
CA HIS A 83 -34.19 4.30 -26.82
C HIS A 83 -33.36 4.20 -28.11
N SER A 84 -33.93 3.38 -29.01
CA SER A 84 -33.68 3.20 -30.44
C SER A 84 -33.90 4.47 -31.28
N GLY A 85 -32.94 4.80 -32.14
CA GLY A 85 -33.08 5.70 -33.28
C GLY A 85 -32.33 5.12 -34.49
N GLU A 86 -33.05 4.95 -35.59
CA GLU A 86 -32.66 4.26 -36.83
C GLU A 86 -31.44 4.89 -37.54
N LEU A 87 -30.53 4.05 -38.05
CA LEU A 87 -29.48 4.44 -38.99
C LEU A 87 -29.83 3.89 -40.37
N THR A 88 -30.00 4.81 -41.33
CA THR A 88 -30.14 4.54 -42.77
C THR A 88 -28.77 4.53 -43.44
N GLU A 89 -28.56 3.55 -44.32
CA GLU A 89 -27.37 3.39 -45.18
C GLU A 89 -27.30 4.47 -46.26
N CYS A 90 -26.08 4.93 -46.59
CA CYS A 90 -25.78 5.53 -47.89
C CYS A 90 -24.37 5.14 -48.37
N HIS A 91 -24.33 4.58 -49.58
CA HIS A 91 -23.16 4.25 -50.38
C HIS A 91 -22.52 5.48 -51.05
N GLY A 92 -21.24 5.36 -51.42
CA GLY A 92 -20.78 5.70 -52.78
C GLY A 92 -19.93 6.96 -52.98
N ASP A 93 -18.69 6.71 -53.42
CA ASP A 93 -17.99 7.34 -54.55
C ASP A 93 -17.13 8.62 -54.40
N SER A 94 -15.82 8.37 -54.55
CA SER A 94 -14.79 9.02 -55.38
C SER A 94 -14.86 10.52 -55.71
N LEU A 95 -13.74 11.22 -55.52
CA LEU A 95 -13.17 12.19 -56.48
C LEU A 95 -11.69 12.50 -56.15
N SER A 96 -10.91 12.72 -57.21
CA SER A 96 -9.46 12.94 -57.24
C SER A 96 -9.14 14.27 -57.95
N GLN A 97 -7.96 14.85 -57.63
CA GLN A 97 -7.27 16.00 -58.29
C GLN A 97 -7.95 17.40 -58.11
N GLU A 98 -7.27 18.54 -57.93
CA GLU A 98 -5.87 18.94 -58.16
C GLU A 98 -5.54 20.30 -57.46
N CYS A 99 -4.24 20.51 -57.17
CA CYS A 99 -3.46 21.76 -57.11
C CYS A 99 -3.63 22.83 -56.00
N GLY A 100 -2.51 23.15 -55.32
CA GLY A 100 -2.27 24.45 -54.68
C GLY A 100 -1.16 24.48 -53.63
N ASN A 101 0.09 24.77 -54.05
CA ASN A 101 1.29 24.90 -53.22
C ASN A 101 1.10 25.74 -51.93
N GLY A 102 1.27 25.11 -50.78
CA GLY A 102 1.44 25.76 -49.48
C GLY A 102 2.20 24.83 -48.53
N ARG A 103 3.39 25.26 -48.09
CA ARG A 103 4.31 24.48 -47.24
C ARG A 103 3.61 23.94 -45.97
N THR A 104 3.42 22.63 -45.89
CA THR A 104 3.23 21.90 -44.62
C THR A 104 3.97 20.57 -44.68
N SER A 105 5.21 20.58 -44.19
CA SER A 105 5.98 19.37 -43.93
C SER A 105 5.44 18.68 -42.67
N PHE A 106 4.51 17.73 -42.80
CA PHE A 106 4.21 16.80 -41.70
C PHE A 106 3.96 15.38 -42.22
N LEU A 107 4.93 14.52 -41.88
CA LEU A 107 4.81 13.08 -41.64
C LEU A 107 4.48 12.16 -42.84
N SER A 108 5.55 11.78 -43.54
CA SER A 108 5.61 10.54 -44.31
C SER A 108 5.55 9.29 -43.40
N ASN A 109 4.73 8.33 -43.83
CA ASN A 109 4.33 7.04 -43.26
C ASN A 109 5.43 6.00 -42.93
N ASN A 110 6.55 6.37 -42.29
CA ASN A 110 7.60 5.41 -41.90
C ASN A 110 8.04 5.47 -40.42
N LYS A 111 7.21 6.03 -39.53
CA LYS A 111 7.52 6.08 -38.07
C LYS A 111 6.66 5.18 -37.19
N ILE A 112 5.63 4.52 -37.73
CA ILE A 112 4.76 3.62 -36.94
C ILE A 112 5.50 2.30 -36.59
N SER A 113 6.48 1.88 -37.39
CA SER A 113 7.28 0.68 -37.13
C SER A 113 8.39 0.87 -36.09
N ALA A 114 8.91 2.09 -35.92
CA ALA A 114 9.91 2.42 -34.90
C ALA A 114 9.30 2.76 -33.53
N VAL A 115 8.09 3.34 -33.52
CA VAL A 115 7.35 3.67 -32.29
C VAL A 115 6.93 2.41 -31.53
N TYR A 116 6.61 1.30 -32.22
CA TYR A 116 6.34 0.00 -31.58
C TYR A 116 7.56 -0.63 -30.88
N LYS A 117 8.79 -0.31 -31.31
CA LYS A 117 10.04 -0.81 -30.71
C LYS A 117 10.51 0.01 -29.51
N VAL A 118 9.94 1.20 -29.29
CA VAL A 118 10.18 2.08 -28.13
C VAL A 118 9.12 1.91 -27.02
N SER A 119 7.98 1.27 -27.31
CA SER A 119 6.74 1.23 -26.52
C SER A 119 6.78 0.63 -25.10
N LEU A 120 7.95 0.40 -24.49
CA LEU A 120 8.02 0.24 -23.04
C LEU A 120 8.60 1.42 -22.28
N GLY A 121 9.46 2.27 -22.86
CA GLY A 121 9.84 3.56 -22.25
C GLY A 121 10.17 3.60 -20.74
N ILE A 122 10.42 2.45 -20.07
CA ILE A 122 10.90 2.39 -18.70
C ILE A 122 12.41 2.28 -18.83
N ASN A 123 13.05 3.45 -18.76
CA ASN A 123 14.46 3.55 -18.44
C ASN A 123 14.62 2.99 -17.03
N PHE A 124 14.87 1.69 -16.89
CA PHE A 124 15.45 1.22 -15.65
C PHE A 124 16.81 1.89 -15.49
N ASN A 125 16.99 2.63 -14.40
CA ASN A 125 18.33 3.13 -14.09
C ASN A 125 19.21 1.94 -13.65
N LYS A 126 20.54 2.07 -13.78
CA LYS A 126 21.50 0.99 -13.44
C LYS A 126 21.39 0.51 -11.99
N GLU A 127 20.92 1.33 -11.05
CA GLU A 127 20.66 0.94 -9.67
C GLU A 127 19.41 0.07 -9.51
N GLU A 128 18.39 0.22 -10.37
CA GLU A 128 17.17 -0.59 -10.31
C GLU A 128 17.42 -2.01 -10.85
N ILE A 129 18.17 -2.13 -11.95
CA ILE A 129 18.59 -3.44 -12.47
C ILE A 129 19.56 -4.11 -11.50
N ARG A 130 20.53 -3.36 -10.95
CA ARG A 130 21.41 -3.88 -9.89
C ARG A 130 20.68 -4.23 -8.61
N SER A 131 19.67 -3.46 -8.23
CA SER A 131 18.85 -3.74 -7.05
C SER A 131 18.11 -5.05 -7.27
N VAL A 132 17.48 -5.26 -8.43
CA VAL A 132 16.80 -6.51 -8.76
C VAL A 132 17.78 -7.69 -8.80
N VAL A 133 18.93 -7.56 -9.47
CA VAL A 133 19.95 -8.62 -9.57
C VAL A 133 20.60 -8.90 -8.21
N ASN A 134 20.98 -7.87 -7.44
CA ASN A 134 21.52 -8.03 -6.09
C ASN A 134 20.47 -8.51 -5.10
N CYS A 135 19.19 -8.18 -5.28
CA CYS A 135 18.10 -8.68 -4.44
C CYS A 135 17.85 -10.17 -4.74
N ILE A 136 17.96 -10.59 -6.00
CA ILE A 136 17.93 -12.01 -6.38
C ILE A 136 19.15 -12.76 -5.82
N MET A 137 20.35 -12.20 -5.96
CA MET A 137 21.62 -12.80 -5.49
C MET A 137 21.77 -12.82 -3.97
N ASN A 138 21.28 -11.79 -3.26
CA ASN A 138 21.34 -11.70 -1.79
C ASN A 138 20.07 -12.21 -1.10
N SER A 139 19.03 -12.61 -1.85
CA SER A 139 17.90 -13.30 -1.25
C SER A 139 18.38 -14.61 -0.64
N GLU A 140 17.91 -14.94 0.56
CA GLU A 140 18.17 -16.24 1.20
C GLU A 140 17.69 -17.43 0.36
N ALA A 141 16.94 -17.19 -0.73
CA ALA A 141 16.58 -18.19 -1.72
C ALA A 141 17.78 -18.77 -2.50
N CYS A 142 18.91 -18.04 -2.59
CA CYS A 142 20.15 -18.59 -3.16
C CYS A 142 20.94 -19.46 -2.17
N LYS A 143 20.62 -19.44 -0.87
CA LYS A 143 21.30 -20.26 0.16
C LYS A 143 20.71 -21.66 0.33
N ILE A 144 19.55 -21.93 -0.28
CA ILE A 144 18.94 -23.26 -0.28
C ILE A 144 19.46 -23.98 -1.51
N GLY A 145 20.52 -24.78 -1.29
CA GLY A 145 21.42 -25.34 -2.31
C GLY A 145 20.73 -25.88 -3.55
N PHE A 146 20.86 -25.12 -4.65
CA PHE A 146 20.90 -25.62 -6.01
C PHE A 146 21.56 -24.55 -6.90
N ASP A 147 22.15 -25.00 -8.01
CA ASP A 147 23.12 -24.36 -8.93
C ASP A 147 22.71 -23.05 -9.66
N ALA A 148 21.85 -22.23 -9.04
CA ALA A 148 21.45 -20.92 -9.56
C ALA A 148 22.55 -19.86 -9.38
N GLN A 149 23.44 -20.05 -8.40
CA GLN A 149 24.51 -19.11 -8.12
C GLN A 149 25.56 -19.12 -9.24
N GLU A 150 25.92 -20.28 -9.80
CA GLU A 150 26.80 -20.35 -10.98
C GLU A 150 26.13 -19.75 -12.21
N SER A 151 24.85 -20.05 -12.47
CA SER A 151 24.14 -19.52 -13.65
C SER A 151 23.95 -18.01 -13.62
N ILE A 152 23.66 -17.43 -12.45
CA ILE A 152 23.49 -15.98 -12.29
C ILE A 152 24.84 -15.27 -12.18
N THR A 153 25.84 -15.86 -11.51
CA THR A 153 27.22 -15.31 -11.49
C THR A 153 27.83 -15.34 -12.89
N PHE A 154 27.60 -16.40 -13.66
CA PHE A 154 27.99 -16.52 -15.07
C PHE A 154 27.32 -15.45 -15.96
N LEU A 155 26.04 -15.15 -15.71
CA LEU A 155 25.33 -14.06 -16.41
C LEU A 155 25.88 -12.68 -16.02
N VAL A 156 26.24 -12.46 -14.75
CA VAL A 156 26.82 -11.19 -14.27
C VAL A 156 28.26 -10.99 -14.76
N GLU A 157 29.08 -12.05 -14.80
CA GLU A 157 30.45 -12.00 -15.34
C GLU A 157 30.47 -11.74 -16.85
N LYS A 158 29.50 -12.27 -17.61
CA LYS A 158 29.38 -12.01 -19.05
C LYS A 158 28.88 -10.62 -19.42
N LEU A 159 28.30 -9.88 -18.47
CA LEU A 159 27.61 -8.63 -18.76
C LEU A 159 28.52 -7.38 -18.77
N GLU A 160 29.82 -7.46 -18.44
CA GLU A 160 30.82 -6.35 -18.51
C GLU A 160 30.24 -4.92 -18.56
N ILE A 161 29.41 -4.55 -17.57
CA ILE A 161 28.70 -3.27 -17.60
C ILE A 161 29.64 -2.17 -17.13
N ASP A 162 30.41 -1.60 -18.05
CA ASP A 162 31.33 -0.49 -17.76
C ASP A 162 30.57 0.79 -17.35
N HIS A 163 31.20 1.56 -16.46
CA HIS A 163 30.52 2.42 -15.49
C HIS A 163 30.39 3.90 -15.82
N ARG A 164 30.68 4.33 -17.04
CA ARG A 164 30.68 5.75 -17.35
C ARG A 164 30.23 5.97 -18.77
N GLU A 165 28.97 6.34 -18.97
CA GLU A 165 28.57 7.31 -20.00
C GLU A 165 27.07 7.64 -19.96
N GLU A 166 26.76 8.87 -20.35
CA GLU A 166 25.41 9.43 -20.45
C GLU A 166 24.51 8.58 -21.37
N VAL A 167 23.25 8.38 -20.95
CA VAL A 167 22.22 7.51 -21.58
C VAL A 167 21.96 7.84 -23.07
N GLY A 168 22.44 8.98 -23.57
CA GLY A 168 22.34 9.36 -24.98
C GLY A 168 23.35 8.71 -25.94
N LYS A 169 24.26 7.83 -25.49
CA LYS A 169 25.35 7.28 -26.32
C LYS A 169 25.58 5.76 -26.21
N ARG A 170 24.63 5.00 -25.67
CA ARG A 170 24.82 3.55 -25.55
C ARG A 170 24.79 2.88 -26.94
N PRO A 171 25.82 2.11 -27.35
CA PRO A 171 25.81 1.42 -28.63
C PRO A 171 24.61 0.49 -28.75
N GLU A 172 23.97 0.44 -29.93
CA GLU A 172 22.83 -0.46 -30.21
C GLU A 172 23.16 -1.93 -29.87
N GLU A 173 24.42 -2.34 -30.06
CA GLU A 173 24.91 -3.67 -29.71
C GLU A 173 24.82 -3.98 -28.20
N GLU A 174 25.06 -3.01 -27.32
CA GLU A 174 24.92 -3.20 -25.87
C GLU A 174 23.46 -3.32 -25.46
N ILE A 175 22.59 -2.51 -26.07
CA ILE A 175 21.14 -2.57 -25.83
C ILE A 175 20.61 -3.94 -26.28
N ASN A 176 21.04 -4.43 -27.45
CA ASN A 176 20.65 -5.74 -27.95
C ASN A 176 21.11 -6.86 -27.02
N LYS A 177 22.36 -6.81 -26.52
CA LYS A 177 22.87 -7.77 -25.53
C LYS A 177 22.06 -7.74 -24.23
N ASP A 178 21.73 -6.57 -23.71
CA ASP A 178 20.92 -6.42 -22.50
C ASP A 178 19.50 -6.98 -22.71
N MET A 179 18.88 -6.74 -23.88
CA MET A 179 17.56 -7.26 -24.22
C MET A 179 17.56 -8.79 -24.38
N GLU A 180 18.61 -9.36 -24.98
CA GLU A 180 18.81 -10.82 -25.05
C GLU A 180 18.94 -11.41 -23.64
N ALA A 181 19.78 -10.82 -22.79
CA ALA A 181 19.96 -11.26 -21.41
C ALA A 181 18.65 -11.18 -20.60
N LEU A 182 17.90 -10.09 -20.75
CA LEU A 182 16.60 -9.90 -20.12
C LEU A 182 15.60 -10.99 -20.56
N SER A 183 15.60 -11.37 -21.84
CA SER A 183 14.72 -12.42 -22.36
C SER A 183 15.00 -13.78 -21.70
N LEU A 184 16.28 -14.11 -21.51
CA LEU A 184 16.71 -15.34 -20.83
C LEU A 184 16.31 -15.33 -19.36
N VAL A 185 16.54 -14.22 -18.66
CA VAL A 185 16.13 -14.05 -17.25
C VAL A 185 14.62 -14.17 -17.11
N ALA A 186 13.84 -13.54 -17.99
CA ALA A 186 12.39 -13.62 -17.99
C ALA A 186 11.88 -15.07 -18.16
N ALA A 187 12.50 -15.84 -19.06
CA ALA A 187 12.16 -17.25 -19.26
C ALA A 187 12.43 -18.10 -18.00
N VAL A 188 13.59 -17.91 -17.36
CA VAL A 188 13.94 -18.60 -16.11
C VAL A 188 12.98 -18.22 -14.98
N LEU A 189 12.67 -16.93 -14.82
CA LEU A 189 11.73 -16.46 -13.80
C LEU A 189 10.32 -16.98 -14.04
N HIS A 190 9.83 -17.00 -15.28
CA HIS A 190 8.54 -17.60 -15.63
C HIS A 190 8.47 -19.07 -15.21
N ALA A 191 9.48 -19.87 -15.59
CA ALA A 191 9.53 -21.29 -15.21
C ALA A 191 9.51 -21.47 -13.69
N ARG A 192 10.23 -20.63 -12.94
CA ARG A 192 10.21 -20.63 -11.46
C ARG A 192 8.86 -20.22 -10.89
N LEU A 193 8.22 -19.19 -11.42
CA LEU A 193 6.89 -18.76 -10.99
C LEU A 193 5.85 -19.86 -11.21
N VAL A 194 5.93 -20.60 -12.32
CA VAL A 194 5.07 -21.76 -12.57
C VAL A 194 5.37 -22.88 -11.57
N GLN A 195 6.64 -23.24 -11.39
CA GLN A 195 7.06 -24.29 -10.44
C GLN A 195 6.61 -24.01 -9.00
N LEU A 196 6.60 -22.73 -8.60
CA LEU A 196 6.20 -22.30 -7.25
C LEU A 196 4.69 -21.99 -7.14
N SER A 197 3.91 -22.21 -8.20
CA SER A 197 2.49 -21.86 -8.27
C SER A 197 2.21 -20.38 -8.00
N LEU A 198 3.14 -19.51 -8.39
CA LEU A 198 3.07 -18.05 -8.24
C LEU A 198 2.67 -17.33 -9.54
N TRP A 199 2.62 -18.05 -10.67
CA TRP A 199 2.29 -17.46 -11.97
C TRP A 199 0.91 -16.77 -11.97
N THR A 200 -0.10 -17.39 -11.36
CA THR A 200 -1.46 -16.84 -11.32
C THR A 200 -1.52 -15.49 -10.60
N ILE A 201 -0.96 -15.39 -9.40
CA ILE A 201 -0.95 -14.14 -8.63
C ILE A 201 -0.05 -13.07 -9.28
N PHE A 202 1.08 -13.48 -9.87
CA PHE A 202 1.94 -12.58 -10.63
C PHE A 202 1.16 -11.92 -11.77
N LEU A 203 0.46 -12.71 -12.57
CA LEU A 203 -0.26 -12.24 -13.75
C LEU A 203 -1.54 -11.46 -13.42
N HIS A 204 -2.36 -11.97 -12.51
CA HIS A 204 -3.71 -11.43 -12.27
C HIS A 204 -3.75 -10.32 -11.24
N LEU A 205 -2.72 -10.21 -10.39
CA LEU A 205 -2.66 -9.21 -9.34
C LEU A 205 -1.46 -8.28 -9.54
N GLU A 206 -0.23 -8.80 -9.46
CA GLU A 206 0.95 -7.92 -9.39
C GLU A 206 1.17 -7.11 -10.67
N MET A 207 1.16 -7.79 -11.80
CA MET A 207 1.38 -7.12 -13.08
C MET A 207 0.22 -6.19 -13.50
N ARG A 208 -0.97 -6.36 -12.91
CA ARG A 208 -2.10 -5.43 -13.09
C ARG A 208 -2.03 -4.21 -12.17
N ILE A 209 -1.33 -4.32 -11.04
CA ILE A 209 -1.08 -3.21 -10.12
C ILE A 209 -0.02 -2.26 -10.67
N THR A 210 1.03 -2.78 -11.31
CA THR A 210 2.13 -1.98 -11.88
C THR A 210 1.66 -0.78 -12.73
N PRO A 211 0.76 -0.94 -13.73
CA PRO A 211 0.25 0.19 -14.50
C PRO A 211 -0.56 1.20 -13.67
N ILE A 212 -1.31 0.72 -12.67
CA ILE A 212 -2.09 1.57 -11.76
C ILE A 212 -1.15 2.45 -10.94
N LEU A 213 -0.08 1.87 -10.38
CA LEU A 213 0.92 2.61 -9.62
C LEU A 213 1.63 3.65 -10.47
N ALA A 214 2.07 3.28 -11.68
CA ALA A 214 2.72 4.23 -12.60
C ALA A 214 1.84 5.46 -12.88
N VAL A 215 0.53 5.25 -13.07
CA VAL A 215 -0.42 6.35 -13.26
C VAL A 215 -0.62 7.16 -11.97
N MET A 216 -0.70 6.50 -10.80
CA MET A 216 -0.77 7.19 -9.50
C MET A 216 0.44 8.11 -9.25
N GLU A 217 1.65 7.72 -9.65
CA GLU A 217 2.85 8.56 -9.52
C GLU A 217 2.81 9.83 -10.37
N LEU A 218 2.03 9.83 -11.46
CA LEU A 218 1.85 11.00 -12.33
C LEU A 218 0.74 11.94 -11.84
N ARG A 219 -0.10 11.50 -10.90
CA ARG A 219 -1.25 12.25 -10.41
C ARG A 219 -0.86 13.22 -9.30
N ASP A 220 -1.16 14.49 -9.55
CA ASP A 220 -0.99 15.55 -8.56
C ASP A 220 -2.04 15.45 -7.44
N ILE A 221 -1.57 15.40 -6.20
CA ILE A 221 -2.39 15.50 -4.99
C ILE A 221 -2.24 16.91 -4.43
N ARG A 222 -3.34 17.68 -4.40
CA ARG A 222 -3.30 19.09 -4.00
C ARG A 222 -3.11 19.22 -2.48
N VAL A 223 -2.24 20.16 -2.12
CA VAL A 223 -1.90 20.49 -0.74
C VAL A 223 -2.04 21.99 -0.51
N ASP A 224 -2.82 22.37 0.49
CA ASP A 224 -2.90 23.73 0.97
C ASP A 224 -1.63 24.10 1.75
N ARG A 225 -0.76 24.86 1.08
CA ARG A 225 0.52 25.32 1.63
C ARG A 225 0.35 26.29 2.81
N ALA A 226 -0.73 27.07 2.85
CA ALA A 226 -0.97 28.02 3.93
C ALA A 226 -1.31 27.29 5.22
N ILE A 227 -2.25 26.33 5.14
CA ILE A 227 -2.60 25.44 6.26
C ILE A 227 -1.36 24.69 6.76
N LEU A 228 -0.58 24.10 5.84
CA LEU A 228 0.60 23.33 6.21
C LEU A 228 1.67 24.18 6.93
N LYS A 229 1.91 25.42 6.46
CA LYS A 229 2.83 26.35 7.13
C LYS A 229 2.32 26.80 8.49
N GLN A 230 1.01 27.05 8.62
CA GLN A 230 0.40 27.43 9.89
C GLN A 230 0.56 26.33 10.95
N ILE A 231 0.31 25.07 10.57
CA ILE A 231 0.54 23.90 11.44
C ILE A 231 2.02 23.84 11.85
N GLY A 232 2.95 24.00 10.90
CA GLY A 232 4.39 24.00 11.15
C GLY A 232 4.84 25.07 12.14
N GLN A 233 4.32 26.29 12.02
CA GLN A 233 4.66 27.39 12.92
C GLN A 233 4.14 27.14 14.34
N ARG A 234 2.90 26.68 14.48
CA ARG A 234 2.32 26.34 15.79
C ARG A 234 3.09 25.23 16.48
N LEU A 235 3.47 24.19 15.73
CA LEU A 235 4.30 23.10 16.26
C LEU A 235 5.68 23.59 16.68
N LYS A 236 6.34 24.43 15.87
CA LYS A 236 7.65 25.01 16.20
C LYS A 236 7.63 25.75 17.55
N LEU A 237 6.66 26.64 17.75
CA LEU A 237 6.54 27.40 18.99
C LEU A 237 6.34 26.48 20.20
N LYS A 238 5.52 25.43 20.07
CA LYS A 238 5.29 24.49 21.17
C LYS A 238 6.51 23.60 21.44
N ILE A 239 7.27 23.21 20.41
CA ILE A 239 8.53 22.48 20.58
C ILE A 239 9.52 23.32 21.40
N GLU A 240 9.71 24.59 21.04
CA GLU A 240 10.60 25.52 21.76
C GLU A 240 10.16 25.76 23.21
N GLU A 241 8.85 25.76 23.49
CA GLU A 241 8.29 25.81 24.84
C GLU A 241 8.65 24.55 25.66
N VAL A 242 8.41 23.36 25.11
CA VAL A 242 8.72 22.09 25.78
C VAL A 242 10.23 21.92 25.97
N GLU A 243 11.06 22.33 25.01
CA GLU A 243 12.53 22.28 25.14
C GLU A 243 13.02 23.13 26.32
N ARG A 244 12.55 24.38 26.43
CA ARG A 244 12.87 25.23 27.58
C ARG A 244 12.44 24.58 28.89
N ARG A 245 11.27 23.93 28.91
CA ARG A 245 10.79 23.21 30.09
C ARG A 245 11.68 22.01 30.45
N CYS A 246 12.10 21.23 29.46
CA CYS A 246 13.08 20.14 29.65
C CYS A 246 14.38 20.65 30.27
N HIS A 247 14.92 21.79 29.80
CA HIS A 247 16.13 22.39 30.38
C HIS A 247 15.92 22.86 31.82
N GLN A 248 14.79 23.50 32.11
CA GLN A 248 14.46 23.94 33.47
C GLN A 248 14.38 22.77 34.46
N VAL A 249 13.66 21.70 34.12
CA VAL A 249 13.46 20.58 35.06
C VAL A 249 14.68 19.69 35.18
N SER A 250 15.55 19.64 34.17
CA SER A 250 16.81 18.89 34.23
C SER A 250 17.94 19.66 34.91
N GLY A 251 17.86 20.99 34.93
CA GLY A 251 18.92 21.87 35.43
C GLY A 251 20.12 21.99 34.47
N SER A 252 20.02 21.44 33.25
CA SER A 252 21.08 21.47 32.24
C SER A 252 20.53 21.76 30.84
N VAL A 253 21.35 22.39 30.00
CA VAL A 253 21.02 22.65 28.59
C VAL A 253 21.59 21.54 27.73
N PHE A 254 20.72 20.86 26.97
CA PHE A 254 21.09 19.77 26.09
C PHE A 254 20.14 19.69 24.89
N ASN A 255 20.56 19.02 23.82
CA ASN A 255 19.69 18.72 22.70
C ASN A 255 18.71 17.59 23.07
N VAL A 256 17.44 17.95 23.26
CA VAL A 256 16.37 17.02 23.65
C VAL A 256 16.12 15.94 22.59
N ALA A 257 16.36 16.24 21.31
CA ALA A 257 16.27 15.27 20.22
C ALA A 257 17.44 14.27 20.20
N SER A 258 18.57 14.59 20.85
CA SER A 258 19.73 13.70 20.91
C SER A 258 19.55 12.62 21.98
N HIS A 259 19.31 11.38 21.54
CA HIS A 259 19.25 10.22 22.42
C HIS A 259 20.50 10.04 23.29
N ALA A 260 21.68 10.40 22.79
CA ALA A 260 22.93 10.28 23.53
C ALA A 260 23.01 11.30 24.69
N GLN A 261 22.70 12.56 24.41
CA GLN A 261 22.71 13.61 25.43
C GLN A 261 21.59 13.39 26.46
N LEU A 262 20.37 13.09 26.00
CA LEU A 262 19.26 12.74 26.88
C LEU A 262 19.59 11.56 27.81
N ARG A 263 20.28 10.54 27.29
CA ARG A 263 20.71 9.39 28.10
C ARG A 263 21.69 9.80 29.21
N SER A 264 22.62 10.71 28.92
CA SER A 264 23.54 11.28 29.91
C SER A 264 22.75 11.95 31.03
N VAL A 265 21.84 12.86 30.66
CA VAL A 265 21.02 13.61 31.63
C VAL A 265 20.18 12.66 32.49
N LEU A 266 19.46 11.70 31.89
CA LEU A 266 18.58 10.78 32.62
C LEU A 266 19.31 9.87 33.61
N TYR A 267 20.46 9.31 33.19
CA TYR A 267 21.07 8.18 33.90
C TYR A 267 22.41 8.48 34.57
N GLN A 268 23.13 9.52 34.13
CA GLN A 268 24.42 9.91 34.72
C GLN A 268 24.24 11.09 35.67
N GLU A 269 23.54 12.15 35.22
CA GLU A 269 23.29 13.35 36.01
C GLU A 269 22.15 13.13 37.02
N LEU A 270 20.93 12.86 36.53
CA LEU A 270 19.75 12.70 37.38
C LEU A 270 19.67 11.33 38.07
N LYS A 271 20.36 10.32 37.50
CA LYS A 271 20.41 8.93 37.98
C LYS A 271 19.02 8.31 38.24
N LEU A 272 18.06 8.60 37.36
CA LEU A 272 16.65 8.26 37.58
C LEU A 272 16.39 6.76 37.70
N ASP A 273 17.10 5.92 36.94
CA ASP A 273 16.92 4.47 37.00
C ASP A 273 17.41 3.89 38.34
N VAL A 274 18.49 4.44 38.89
CA VAL A 274 19.01 4.06 40.22
C VAL A 274 18.05 4.51 41.31
N LYS A 275 17.55 5.75 41.23
CA LYS A 275 16.56 6.28 42.19
C LYS A 275 15.23 5.52 42.14
N ALA A 276 14.82 5.07 40.96
CA ALA A 276 13.63 4.25 40.78
C ALA A 276 13.81 2.80 41.25
N GLY A 277 15.05 2.31 41.33
CA GLY A 277 15.31 0.88 41.51
C GLY A 277 14.80 0.04 40.33
N VAL A 278 14.66 0.64 39.14
CA VAL A 278 14.05 -0.01 37.97
C VAL A 278 15.12 -0.30 36.91
N ALA A 279 15.18 -1.55 36.46
CA ALA A 279 15.96 -1.91 35.27
C ALA A 279 15.30 -1.33 34.01
N VAL A 280 16.02 -0.47 33.29
CA VAL A 280 15.55 0.06 32.00
C VAL A 280 15.98 -0.83 30.84
N PRO A 281 15.16 -0.95 29.77
CA PRO A 281 15.55 -1.65 28.55
C PRO A 281 16.88 -1.15 28.00
N ARG A 282 17.64 -2.02 27.33
CA ARG A 282 18.89 -1.67 26.66
C ARG A 282 18.73 -1.71 25.15
N THR A 283 19.48 -0.86 24.46
CA THR A 283 19.60 -0.89 22.99
C THR A 283 20.38 -2.14 22.56
N THR A 284 20.35 -2.46 21.27
CA THR A 284 21.18 -3.52 20.67
C THR A 284 22.68 -3.33 20.96
N LYS A 285 23.15 -2.09 21.12
CA LYS A 285 24.52 -1.74 21.51
C LYS A 285 24.77 -1.80 23.02
N GLY A 286 23.87 -2.39 23.81
CA GLY A 286 24.00 -2.54 25.26
C GLY A 286 23.79 -1.26 26.09
N GLN A 287 23.61 -0.10 25.47
CA GLN A 287 23.38 1.17 26.18
C GLN A 287 21.98 1.24 26.78
N LYS A 288 21.79 1.94 27.91
CA LYS A 288 20.46 2.20 28.47
C LYS A 288 19.58 2.92 27.43
N SER A 289 18.42 2.36 27.16
CA SER A 289 17.50 2.87 26.14
C SER A 289 16.76 4.09 26.64
N THR A 290 16.49 5.04 25.77
CA THR A 290 15.58 6.16 26.04
C THR A 290 14.26 5.98 25.28
N CYS A 291 13.88 4.75 24.90
CA CYS A 291 12.64 4.49 24.17
C CYS A 291 11.40 4.83 25.04
N GLU A 292 10.22 4.83 24.43
CA GLU A 292 8.97 5.12 25.13
C GLU A 292 8.74 4.22 26.35
N ALA A 293 9.00 2.91 26.23
CA ALA A 293 8.90 1.97 27.34
C ALA A 293 9.87 2.32 28.49
N ALA A 294 11.10 2.76 28.18
CA ALA A 294 12.08 3.17 29.18
C ALA A 294 11.68 4.49 29.87
N LEU A 295 11.18 5.47 29.10
CA LEU A 295 10.72 6.75 29.63
C LEU A 295 9.42 6.62 30.44
N GLY A 296 8.51 5.73 30.04
CA GLY A 296 7.28 5.43 30.75
C GLY A 296 7.54 4.97 32.18
N ARG A 297 8.54 4.09 32.39
CA ARG A 297 8.95 3.62 33.72
C ARG A 297 9.51 4.70 34.65
N LEU A 298 9.89 5.85 34.11
CA LEU A 298 10.53 6.95 34.85
C LEU A 298 9.61 8.16 35.00
N ARG A 299 8.41 8.12 34.41
CA ARG A 299 7.50 9.26 34.29
C ARG A 299 7.02 9.78 35.65
N ASP A 300 6.77 8.87 36.60
CA ASP A 300 6.27 9.24 37.92
C ASP A 300 7.37 9.72 38.88
N LEU A 301 8.64 9.44 38.55
CA LEU A 301 9.80 9.83 39.36
C LEU A 301 10.33 11.23 39.07
N HIS A 302 10.12 11.72 37.85
CA HIS A 302 10.64 13.01 37.40
C HIS A 302 9.76 13.56 36.28
N PRO A 303 9.56 14.88 36.17
CA PRO A 303 8.79 15.46 35.06
C PRO A 303 9.44 15.30 33.68
N LEU A 304 10.78 15.16 33.63
CA LEU A 304 11.56 15.14 32.38
C LEU A 304 11.14 14.05 31.38
N PRO A 305 10.98 12.76 31.74
CA PRO A 305 10.55 11.73 30.79
C PRO A 305 9.19 12.03 30.13
N GLY A 306 8.23 12.61 30.85
CA GLY A 306 6.94 13.03 30.29
C GLY A 306 7.10 14.11 29.23
N LEU A 307 7.84 15.18 29.56
CA LEU A 307 8.15 16.28 28.64
C LEU A 307 8.90 15.81 27.40
N VAL A 308 9.84 14.88 27.55
CA VAL A 308 10.59 14.30 26.42
C VAL A 308 9.66 13.51 25.48
N LEU A 309 8.67 12.78 26.02
CA LEU A 309 7.70 12.08 25.19
C LEU A 309 6.82 13.05 24.40
N GLN A 310 6.36 14.13 25.04
CA GLN A 310 5.63 15.22 24.37
C GLN A 310 6.47 15.88 23.28
N HIS A 311 7.73 16.21 23.58
CA HIS A 311 8.69 16.79 22.63
C HIS A 311 8.88 15.91 21.40
N ARG A 312 9.07 14.61 21.59
CA ARG A 312 9.23 13.66 20.48
C ARG A 312 7.99 13.55 19.62
N LEU A 313 6.81 13.56 20.24
CA LEU A 313 5.55 13.53 19.51
C LEU A 313 5.39 14.80 18.66
N LEU A 314 5.61 15.98 19.24
CA LEU A 314 5.57 17.27 18.52
C LEU A 314 6.60 17.33 17.39
N ASN A 315 7.84 16.90 17.66
CA ASN A 315 8.88 16.85 16.64
C ASN A 315 8.56 15.89 15.52
N LYS A 316 8.01 14.71 15.81
CA LYS A 316 7.55 13.77 14.78
C LYS A 316 6.45 14.40 13.94
N LEU A 317 5.48 15.06 14.57
CA LEU A 317 4.39 15.75 13.87
C LEU A 317 4.94 16.82 12.91
N LYS A 318 5.92 17.61 13.35
CA LYS A 318 6.51 18.66 12.53
C LYS A 318 7.41 18.09 11.43
N THR A 319 8.40 17.29 11.80
CA THR A 319 9.44 16.83 10.86
C THR A 319 8.88 15.87 9.81
N THR A 320 8.09 14.86 10.23
CA THR A 320 7.54 13.87 9.30
C THR A 320 6.36 14.43 8.52
N TYR A 321 5.40 15.08 9.17
CA TYR A 321 4.11 15.42 8.55
C TYR A 321 3.98 16.88 8.11
N VAL A 322 4.95 17.74 8.38
CA VAL A 322 4.97 19.11 7.86
C VAL A 322 6.17 19.34 6.98
N ASP A 323 7.38 19.26 7.56
CA ASP A 323 8.62 19.55 6.83
C ASP A 323 8.86 18.53 5.71
N GLY A 324 8.60 17.25 5.97
CA GLY A 324 8.69 16.20 4.95
C GLY A 324 7.73 16.38 3.77
N ILE A 325 6.51 16.87 4.01
CA ILE A 325 5.55 17.19 2.94
C ILE A 325 5.99 18.44 2.19
N LEU A 326 6.38 19.50 2.91
CA LEU A 326 6.87 20.75 2.31
C LEU A 326 8.07 20.53 1.39
N ALA A 327 8.95 19.60 1.74
CA ALA A 327 10.12 19.23 0.93
C ALA A 327 9.74 18.51 -0.38
N CYS A 328 8.57 17.87 -0.45
CA CYS A 328 8.08 17.14 -1.63
C CYS A 328 7.10 17.97 -2.49
N LEU A 329 6.89 19.26 -2.17
CA LEU A 329 5.95 20.09 -2.91
C LEU A 329 6.51 20.51 -4.27
N HIS A 330 5.71 20.30 -5.30
CA HIS A 330 5.85 20.89 -6.63
C HIS A 330 4.68 21.85 -6.87
N GLY A 331 4.93 23.15 -6.69
CA GLY A 331 3.86 24.15 -6.68
C GLY A 331 2.94 23.99 -5.47
N SER A 332 1.68 23.62 -5.71
CA SER A 332 0.67 23.34 -4.68
C SER A 332 0.30 21.86 -4.59
N CYS A 333 1.12 20.98 -5.13
CA CYS A 333 0.84 19.55 -5.22
C CYS A 333 2.02 18.70 -4.75
N VAL A 334 1.73 17.47 -4.33
CA VAL A 334 2.73 16.41 -4.13
C VAL A 334 2.40 15.24 -5.05
N ARG A 335 3.42 14.45 -5.38
CA ARG A 335 3.29 13.15 -6.06
C ARG A 335 4.04 12.14 -5.22
N ALA A 336 3.40 11.04 -4.85
CA ALA A 336 4.05 9.98 -4.09
C ALA A 336 4.65 8.94 -5.05
N ALA A 337 5.76 8.33 -4.63
CA ALA A 337 6.33 7.15 -5.27
C ALA A 337 5.79 5.88 -4.60
N TRP A 338 5.50 4.86 -5.39
CA TRP A 338 4.87 3.61 -4.94
C TRP A 338 5.77 2.41 -5.21
N GLU A 339 6.24 1.78 -4.14
CA GLU A 339 7.13 0.62 -4.22
C GLU A 339 6.35 -0.68 -4.01
N GLN A 340 6.29 -1.51 -5.04
CA GLN A 340 5.52 -2.74 -5.07
C GLN A 340 6.27 -3.95 -4.48
N THR A 341 7.62 -3.91 -4.46
CA THR A 341 8.47 -5.09 -4.21
C THR A 341 9.16 -5.11 -2.84
N SER A 342 9.05 -4.05 -2.04
CA SER A 342 9.82 -3.89 -0.80
C SER A 342 9.28 -4.65 0.42
N ALA A 343 7.97 -4.88 0.53
CA ALA A 343 7.38 -5.50 1.72
C ALA A 343 7.29 -7.03 1.57
N SER A 344 7.83 -7.77 2.54
CA SER A 344 7.70 -9.23 2.60
C SER A 344 6.27 -9.75 2.75
N THR A 345 5.31 -8.87 3.05
CA THR A 345 3.87 -9.19 3.15
C THR A 345 3.11 -8.91 1.86
N GLY A 346 3.76 -8.35 0.83
CA GLY A 346 3.08 -7.97 -0.42
C GLY A 346 2.35 -6.63 -0.36
N ARG A 347 2.45 -5.87 0.73
CA ARG A 347 1.96 -4.50 0.82
C ARG A 347 2.76 -3.57 -0.11
N ILE A 348 2.07 -2.60 -0.70
CA ILE A 348 2.67 -1.49 -1.43
C ILE A 348 3.20 -0.48 -0.41
N GLN A 349 4.41 0.02 -0.60
CA GLN A 349 4.98 1.10 0.23
C GLN A 349 4.91 2.44 -0.50
N CYS A 350 4.83 3.52 0.26
CA CYS A 350 4.70 4.88 -0.24
C CYS A 350 5.86 5.75 0.27
N HIS A 351 6.49 6.50 -0.63
CA HIS A 351 7.63 7.36 -0.33
C HIS A 351 7.50 8.74 -1.02
N HIS A 352 8.21 9.74 -0.47
CA HIS A 352 8.39 11.08 -1.07
C HIS A 352 7.10 11.81 -1.52
N PRO A 353 6.12 12.08 -0.63
CA PRO A 353 6.10 11.80 0.80
C PRO A 353 5.38 10.47 1.13
N ASN A 354 5.63 9.91 2.31
CA ASN A 354 4.92 8.71 2.77
C ASN A 354 3.50 9.08 3.23
N LEU A 355 2.54 8.95 2.31
CA LEU A 355 1.11 9.25 2.55
C LEU A 355 0.43 8.18 3.42
N GLN A 356 0.97 6.96 3.50
CA GLN A 356 0.40 5.87 4.28
C GLN A 356 0.50 6.12 5.80
N ASN A 357 1.51 6.88 6.23
CA ASN A 357 1.80 7.13 7.64
C ASN A 357 1.15 8.43 8.20
N ILE A 358 0.36 9.14 7.39
CA ILE A 358 -0.30 10.38 7.84
C ILE A 358 -1.43 10.04 8.82
N PRO A 359 -1.39 10.56 10.08
CA PRO A 359 -2.38 10.22 11.09
C PRO A 359 -3.83 10.50 10.63
N LYS A 360 -4.69 9.48 10.70
CA LYS A 360 -6.12 9.59 10.39
C LYS A 360 -6.88 10.41 11.43
N GLN A 361 -6.57 10.20 12.71
CA GLN A 361 -7.20 10.91 13.81
C GLN A 361 -6.39 12.17 14.18
N PRO A 362 -7.05 13.24 14.66
CA PRO A 362 -6.37 14.37 15.25
C PRO A 362 -5.43 13.91 16.38
N VAL A 363 -4.20 14.41 16.37
CA VAL A 363 -3.24 14.14 17.45
C VAL A 363 -3.25 15.34 18.39
N THR A 364 -3.71 15.11 19.62
CA THR A 364 -3.68 16.11 20.69
C THR A 364 -2.43 15.91 21.52
N VAL A 365 -1.67 16.97 21.72
CA VAL A 365 -0.55 17.02 22.66
C VAL A 365 -0.85 18.05 23.73
N GLU A 366 -0.98 17.58 24.97
CA GLU A 366 -1.11 18.44 26.13
C GLU A 366 0.28 18.77 26.69
N VAL A 367 0.53 20.05 26.94
CA VAL A 367 1.75 20.56 27.57
C VAL A 367 1.33 21.60 28.60
N ASP A 368 1.57 21.33 29.88
CA ASP A 368 1.31 22.25 31.01
C ASP A 368 -0.10 22.90 30.98
N GLY A 369 -1.14 22.12 30.62
CA GLY A 369 -2.53 22.58 30.54
C GLY A 369 -2.92 23.29 29.23
N SER A 370 -1.99 23.44 28.29
CA SER A 370 -2.23 23.95 26.94
C SER A 370 -2.26 22.80 25.93
N GLU A 371 -3.34 22.69 25.16
CA GLU A 371 -3.50 21.65 24.14
C GLU A 371 -3.07 22.13 22.75
N VAL A 372 -2.37 21.27 22.01
CA VAL A 372 -2.11 21.43 20.58
C VAL A 372 -2.74 20.27 19.83
N VAL A 373 -3.78 20.57 19.04
CA VAL A 373 -4.48 19.59 18.20
C VAL A 373 -3.99 19.70 16.76
N VAL A 374 -3.38 18.64 16.24
CA VAL A 374 -2.88 18.58 14.86
C VAL A 374 -3.73 17.64 14.02
N ARG A 375 -4.32 18.17 12.95
CA ARG A 375 -5.01 17.40 11.91
C ARG A 375 -4.10 17.30 10.68
N ALA A 376 -3.23 16.29 10.63
CA ALA A 376 -2.21 16.21 9.58
C ALA A 376 -2.81 16.04 8.16
N ARG A 377 -3.98 15.39 8.04
CA ARG A 377 -4.70 15.23 6.77
C ARG A 377 -5.36 16.52 6.26
N GLU A 378 -5.46 17.58 7.08
CA GLU A 378 -6.25 18.79 6.77
C GLU A 378 -5.71 19.55 5.55
N CYS A 379 -4.40 19.53 5.36
CA CYS A 379 -3.76 20.21 4.24
C CYS A 379 -4.02 19.54 2.89
N PHE A 380 -4.46 18.28 2.83
CA PHE A 380 -4.74 17.59 1.56
C PHE A 380 -6.16 17.87 1.13
N CYS A 381 -6.33 18.41 -0.08
CA CYS A 381 -7.63 18.82 -0.61
C CYS A 381 -7.83 18.35 -2.05
N SER A 382 -9.09 18.31 -2.46
CA SER A 382 -9.48 18.08 -3.85
C SER A 382 -9.29 19.33 -4.70
N ARG A 383 -9.25 19.15 -6.02
CA ARG A 383 -9.34 20.21 -7.02
C ARG A 383 -10.74 20.83 -7.03
N GLU A 384 -10.83 22.00 -7.64
CA GLU A 384 -12.12 22.64 -7.87
C GLU A 384 -13.00 21.77 -8.78
N GLY A 385 -14.31 21.72 -8.50
CA GLY A 385 -15.25 20.83 -9.21
C GLY A 385 -15.12 19.35 -8.85
N HIS A 386 -14.27 18.99 -7.88
CA HIS A 386 -14.03 17.60 -7.46
C HIS A 386 -14.22 17.44 -5.96
N VAL A 387 -14.34 16.18 -5.53
CA VAL A 387 -14.31 15.75 -4.13
C VAL A 387 -13.37 14.56 -3.99
N LEU A 388 -12.83 14.39 -2.79
CA LEU A 388 -12.19 13.14 -2.42
C LEU A 388 -13.27 12.10 -2.08
N VAL A 389 -13.06 10.86 -2.50
CA VAL A 389 -13.84 9.69 -2.12
C VAL A 389 -12.89 8.68 -1.50
N SER A 390 -13.13 8.29 -0.25
CA SER A 390 -12.37 7.27 0.47
C SER A 390 -13.25 6.04 0.67
N ALA A 391 -12.73 4.87 0.33
CA ALA A 391 -13.36 3.59 0.59
C ALA A 391 -12.42 2.74 1.46
N ASP A 392 -12.86 2.40 2.66
CA ASP A 392 -12.06 1.73 3.70
C ASP A 392 -12.73 0.43 4.11
N PHE A 393 -12.04 -0.70 3.96
CA PHE A 393 -12.57 -1.97 4.43
C PHE A 393 -12.67 -1.99 5.97
N GLN A 394 -13.80 -2.45 6.48
CA GLN A 394 -13.99 -2.49 7.92
C GLN A 394 -13.30 -3.70 8.56
N GLN A 395 -12.17 -3.46 9.23
CA GLN A 395 -11.46 -4.47 10.03
C GLN A 395 -11.03 -5.72 9.22
N THR A 396 -10.51 -5.51 8.00
CA THR A 396 -10.11 -6.58 7.07
C THR A 396 -9.28 -7.67 7.71
N GLU A 397 -8.26 -7.29 8.49
CA GLU A 397 -7.35 -8.27 9.10
C GLU A 397 -8.05 -9.13 10.17
N LEU A 398 -8.99 -8.56 10.93
CA LEU A 398 -9.77 -9.32 11.90
C LEU A 398 -10.76 -10.27 11.21
N ARG A 399 -11.31 -9.88 10.05
CA ARG A 399 -12.18 -10.71 9.21
C ARG A 399 -11.39 -11.85 8.57
N VAL A 400 -10.19 -11.57 8.06
CA VAL A 400 -9.25 -12.59 7.58
C VAL A 400 -8.89 -13.56 8.70
N LEU A 401 -8.60 -13.07 9.91
CA LEU A 401 -8.37 -13.94 11.07
C LEU A 401 -9.59 -14.83 11.35
N ALA A 402 -10.80 -14.27 11.40
CA ALA A 402 -12.01 -15.04 11.65
C ALA A 402 -12.25 -16.13 10.58
N HIS A 403 -11.98 -15.80 9.32
CA HIS A 403 -12.03 -16.77 8.23
C HIS A 403 -10.98 -17.88 8.36
N LEU A 404 -9.75 -17.55 8.77
CA LEU A 404 -8.67 -18.53 8.86
C LEU A 404 -8.75 -19.39 10.12
N SER A 405 -9.16 -18.80 11.25
CA SER A 405 -9.24 -19.49 12.54
C SER A 405 -10.54 -20.26 12.73
N GLN A 406 -11.59 -19.91 11.97
CA GLN A 406 -12.95 -20.44 12.12
C GLN A 406 -13.47 -20.29 13.56
N GLU A 407 -12.99 -19.27 14.30
CA GLU A 407 -13.39 -19.00 15.66
C GLU A 407 -14.88 -18.66 15.73
N ALA A 408 -15.65 -19.50 16.42
CA ALA A 408 -17.11 -19.45 16.41
C ALA A 408 -17.67 -18.10 16.89
N GLU A 409 -17.10 -17.53 17.96
CA GLU A 409 -17.54 -16.25 18.52
C GLU A 409 -17.21 -15.07 17.59
N LEU A 410 -16.07 -15.11 16.88
CA LEU A 410 -15.72 -14.09 15.89
C LEU A 410 -16.63 -14.18 14.66
N LEU A 411 -16.87 -15.38 14.14
CA LEU A 411 -17.78 -15.61 13.02
C LEU A 411 -19.21 -15.18 13.37
N ALA A 412 -19.69 -15.52 14.57
CA ALA A 412 -21.01 -15.12 15.05
C ALA A 412 -21.11 -13.59 15.16
N GLY A 413 -20.11 -12.93 15.74
CA GLY A 413 -20.04 -11.46 15.81
C GLY A 413 -20.18 -10.83 14.42
N PHE A 414 -19.39 -11.28 13.44
CA PHE A 414 -19.44 -10.72 12.08
C PHE A 414 -20.72 -11.04 11.29
N ARG A 415 -21.42 -12.14 11.60
CA ARG A 415 -22.72 -12.46 10.98
C ARG A 415 -23.87 -11.66 11.56
N GLN A 416 -23.78 -11.30 12.84
CA GLN A 416 -24.78 -10.49 13.54
C GLN A 416 -24.55 -8.99 13.33
N SER A 417 -23.34 -8.59 12.91
CA SER A 417 -22.91 -7.19 12.83
C SER A 417 -23.34 -6.44 11.58
N ASN A 418 -24.60 -6.54 11.15
CA ASN A 418 -25.14 -5.69 10.06
C ASN A 418 -25.29 -4.19 10.47
N ASN A 419 -24.61 -3.75 11.55
CA ASN A 419 -24.36 -2.35 11.96
C ASN A 419 -23.77 -2.21 13.39
N THR A 420 -23.42 -3.32 14.06
CA THR A 420 -22.93 -3.30 15.46
C THR A 420 -21.41 -3.35 15.52
N ASP A 421 -20.86 -2.60 16.47
CA ASP A 421 -19.42 -2.51 16.72
C ASP A 421 -18.85 -3.85 17.18
N ILE A 422 -18.08 -4.52 16.31
CA ILE A 422 -17.49 -5.84 16.59
C ILE A 422 -16.65 -5.84 17.87
N PHE A 423 -15.93 -4.75 18.18
CA PHE A 423 -15.13 -4.71 19.39
C PHE A 423 -15.99 -4.60 20.64
N LYS A 424 -17.16 -3.94 20.58
CA LYS A 424 -18.11 -3.99 21.69
C LYS A 424 -18.66 -5.39 21.89
N GLN A 425 -19.03 -6.08 20.82
CA GLN A 425 -19.50 -7.47 20.90
C GLN A 425 -18.43 -8.39 21.49
N LEU A 426 -17.20 -8.35 20.98
CA LEU A 426 -16.09 -9.15 21.51
C LEU A 426 -15.80 -8.84 22.96
N THR A 427 -15.91 -7.57 23.37
CA THR A 427 -15.74 -7.17 24.77
C THR A 427 -16.85 -7.72 25.65
N ALA A 428 -18.10 -7.66 25.19
CA ALA A 428 -19.26 -8.23 25.88
C ALA A 428 -19.12 -9.75 26.06
N THR A 429 -18.77 -10.45 24.98
CA THR A 429 -18.51 -11.89 24.97
C THR A 429 -17.35 -12.27 25.89
N TRP A 430 -16.26 -11.51 25.86
CA TRP A 430 -15.06 -11.79 26.66
C TRP A 430 -15.25 -11.51 28.15
N LEU A 431 -15.89 -10.38 28.49
CA LEU A 431 -16.16 -9.98 29.87
C LEU A 431 -17.47 -10.55 30.44
N ASN A 432 -18.18 -11.37 29.64
CA ASN A 432 -19.47 -11.98 29.99
C ASN A 432 -20.50 -10.98 30.52
N LYS A 433 -20.80 -9.95 29.72
CA LYS A 433 -21.76 -8.90 30.05
C LYS A 433 -22.58 -8.47 28.83
N ALA A 434 -23.65 -7.69 29.04
CA ALA A 434 -24.44 -7.17 27.94
C ALA A 434 -23.64 -6.15 27.10
N VAL A 435 -23.91 -6.08 25.79
CA VAL A 435 -23.26 -5.14 24.87
C VAL A 435 -23.51 -3.69 25.26
N SER A 436 -24.68 -3.39 25.83
CA SER A 436 -25.04 -2.07 26.39
C SER A 436 -24.13 -1.63 27.52
N ASP A 437 -23.55 -2.58 28.26
CA ASP A 437 -22.79 -2.33 29.48
C ASP A 437 -21.29 -2.21 29.19
N VAL A 438 -20.90 -2.33 27.91
CA VAL A 438 -19.51 -2.15 27.45
C VAL A 438 -19.18 -0.67 27.37
N THR A 439 -18.25 -0.24 28.22
CA THR A 439 -17.71 1.12 28.20
C THR A 439 -16.78 1.32 27.00
N SER A 440 -16.62 2.57 26.57
CA SER A 440 -15.65 2.93 25.52
C SER A 440 -14.21 2.55 25.89
N TYR A 441 -13.87 2.64 27.18
CA TYR A 441 -12.56 2.24 27.70
C TYR A 441 -12.30 0.74 27.51
N GLU A 442 -13.25 -0.11 27.91
CA GLU A 442 -13.11 -1.57 27.75
C GLU A 442 -13.06 -1.97 26.28
N ARG A 443 -13.90 -1.36 25.44
CA ARG A 443 -13.88 -1.58 24.00
C ARG A 443 -12.50 -1.30 23.40
N GLU A 444 -11.91 -0.14 23.72
CA GLU A 444 -10.61 0.25 23.19
C GLU A 444 -9.48 -0.65 23.76
N ARG A 445 -9.57 -1.03 25.03
CA ARG A 445 -8.66 -1.99 25.65
C ARG A 445 -8.73 -3.35 24.95
N THR A 446 -9.92 -3.90 24.70
CA THR A 446 -10.11 -5.16 23.96
C THR A 446 -9.55 -5.06 22.56
N LYS A 447 -9.80 -3.97 21.83
CA LYS A 447 -9.22 -3.73 20.51
C LYS A 447 -7.69 -3.86 20.52
N ARG A 448 -7.02 -3.23 21.49
CA ARG A 448 -5.56 -3.32 21.65
C ARG A 448 -5.10 -4.75 21.96
N VAL A 449 -5.84 -5.48 22.80
CA VAL A 449 -5.56 -6.89 23.10
C VAL A 449 -5.69 -7.75 21.85
N VAL A 450 -6.80 -7.64 21.10
CA VAL A 450 -7.07 -8.40 19.88
C VAL A 450 -5.94 -8.21 18.87
N TYR A 451 -5.59 -6.96 18.54
CA TYR A 451 -4.50 -6.69 17.60
C TYR A 451 -3.13 -7.12 18.15
N GLY A 452 -2.87 -6.92 19.45
CA GLY A 452 -1.65 -7.41 20.08
C GLY A 452 -1.49 -8.92 19.93
N VAL A 453 -2.52 -9.67 20.32
CA VAL A 453 -2.56 -11.13 20.24
C VAL A 453 -2.50 -11.64 18.80
N MET A 454 -3.24 -11.01 17.87
CA MET A 454 -3.27 -11.38 16.46
C MET A 454 -1.89 -11.31 15.79
N TYR A 455 -1.06 -10.33 16.18
CA TYR A 455 0.31 -10.20 15.69
C TYR A 455 1.35 -10.94 16.54
N GLY A 456 0.90 -11.79 17.47
CA GLY A 456 1.77 -12.57 18.35
C GLY A 456 2.56 -11.70 19.33
N ALA A 457 2.06 -10.52 19.71
CA ALA A 457 2.70 -9.71 20.74
C ALA A 457 2.77 -10.53 22.04
N GLY A 458 4.00 -10.75 22.52
CA GLY A 458 4.23 -11.38 23.83
C GLY A 458 3.79 -10.50 24.99
N ARG A 459 3.80 -11.05 26.20
CA ARG A 459 3.42 -10.36 27.44
C ARG A 459 4.14 -9.02 27.61
N GLU A 460 5.41 -8.93 27.22
CA GLU A 460 6.22 -7.72 27.35
C GLU A 460 5.63 -6.60 26.47
N LYS A 461 5.36 -6.90 25.20
CA LYS A 461 4.85 -5.89 24.27
C LYS A 461 3.42 -5.46 24.63
N LEU A 462 2.58 -6.41 25.04
CA LEU A 462 1.22 -6.09 25.47
C LEU A 462 1.22 -5.25 26.76
N SER A 463 2.11 -5.55 27.71
CA SER A 463 2.27 -4.76 28.94
C SER A 463 2.62 -3.29 28.66
N GLU A 464 3.47 -3.04 27.66
CA GLU A 464 3.80 -1.68 27.21
C GLU A 464 2.59 -0.97 26.60
N VAL A 465 1.84 -1.64 25.72
CA VAL A 465 0.70 -1.06 24.99
C VAL A 465 -0.47 -0.75 25.90
N LEU A 466 -0.67 -1.57 26.94
CA LEU A 466 -1.76 -1.42 27.90
C LEU A 466 -1.35 -0.65 29.16
N HIS A 467 -0.06 -0.32 29.33
CA HIS A 467 0.48 0.30 30.54
C HIS A 467 0.15 -0.49 31.82
N ILE A 468 0.34 -1.81 31.77
CA ILE A 468 0.11 -2.75 32.88
C ILE A 468 1.37 -3.56 33.18
N THR A 469 1.35 -4.38 34.23
CA THR A 469 2.46 -5.29 34.53
C THR A 469 2.53 -6.45 33.53
N ALA A 470 3.71 -7.07 33.40
CA ALA A 470 3.87 -8.26 32.55
C ALA A 470 3.04 -9.46 33.04
N SER A 471 2.77 -9.56 34.35
CA SER A 471 1.90 -10.60 34.91
C SER A 471 0.46 -10.39 34.48
N GLU A 472 -0.08 -9.18 34.65
CA GLU A 472 -1.45 -8.86 34.22
C GLU A 472 -1.62 -9.02 32.71
N ALA A 473 -0.61 -8.65 31.91
CA ALA A 473 -0.63 -8.88 30.48
C ALA A 473 -0.73 -10.37 30.13
N ASN A 474 -0.01 -11.22 30.86
CA ASN A 474 -0.06 -12.68 30.68
C ASN A 474 -1.44 -13.26 31.06
N ASP A 475 -2.04 -12.78 32.15
CA ASP A 475 -3.37 -13.20 32.59
C ASP A 475 -4.44 -12.78 31.57
N ILE A 476 -4.32 -11.59 31.01
CA ILE A 476 -5.19 -11.08 29.94
C ILE A 476 -5.09 -11.95 28.68
N ILE A 477 -3.86 -12.24 28.22
CA ILE A 477 -3.64 -13.10 27.05
C ILE A 477 -4.26 -14.48 27.29
N SER A 478 -4.01 -15.06 28.47
CA SER A 478 -4.50 -16.40 28.83
C SER A 478 -6.03 -16.44 28.89
N SER A 479 -6.65 -15.42 29.49
CA SER A 479 -8.11 -15.26 29.55
C SER A 479 -8.72 -15.12 28.15
N PHE A 480 -8.12 -14.28 27.30
CA PHE A 480 -8.59 -14.08 25.93
C PHE A 480 -8.48 -15.37 25.11
N MET A 481 -7.33 -16.04 25.12
CA MET A 481 -7.14 -17.30 24.39
C MET A 481 -8.04 -18.43 24.87
N LYS A 482 -8.41 -18.43 26.17
CA LYS A 482 -9.37 -19.40 26.71
C LYS A 482 -10.79 -19.13 26.20
N ARG A 483 -11.16 -17.84 26.02
CA ARG A 483 -12.49 -17.48 25.51
C ARG A 483 -12.64 -17.74 24.01
N PHE A 484 -11.55 -17.58 23.25
CA PHE A 484 -11.51 -17.72 21.78
C PHE A 484 -10.53 -18.85 21.37
N PRO A 485 -10.87 -20.14 21.62
CA PRO A 485 -9.95 -21.27 21.52
C PRO A 485 -9.53 -21.65 20.09
N GLY A 486 -10.28 -21.26 19.06
CA GLY A 486 -9.92 -21.42 17.65
C GLY A 486 -8.72 -20.57 17.24
N ILE A 487 -8.50 -19.41 17.87
CA ILE A 487 -7.32 -18.56 17.62
C ILE A 487 -5.99 -19.27 17.98
N PRO A 488 -5.77 -19.78 19.21
CA PRO A 488 -4.54 -20.48 19.54
C PRO A 488 -4.39 -21.81 18.79
N ALA A 489 -5.49 -22.48 18.43
CA ALA A 489 -5.46 -23.67 17.58
C ALA A 489 -4.92 -23.34 16.16
N TYR A 490 -5.42 -22.26 15.57
CA TYR A 490 -4.95 -21.73 14.29
C TYR A 490 -3.48 -21.30 14.33
N ILE A 491 -3.08 -20.54 15.35
CA ILE A 491 -1.67 -20.11 15.50
C ILE A 491 -0.73 -21.33 15.51
N ARG A 492 -1.10 -22.37 16.27
CA ARG A 492 -0.31 -23.60 16.36
C ARG A 492 -0.23 -24.33 15.03
N SER A 493 -1.35 -24.44 14.30
CA SER A 493 -1.37 -25.12 13.00
C SER A 493 -0.52 -24.38 11.96
N VAL A 494 -0.57 -23.05 11.94
CA VAL A 494 0.27 -22.23 11.05
C VAL A 494 1.76 -22.43 11.31
N ILE A 495 2.17 -22.41 12.59
CA ILE A 495 3.57 -22.61 12.96
C ILE A 495 4.04 -24.01 12.55
N GLU A 496 3.22 -25.03 12.80
CA GLU A 496 3.55 -26.42 12.45
C GLU A 496 3.71 -26.59 10.94
N VAL A 497 2.76 -26.09 10.15
CA VAL A 497 2.85 -26.09 8.67
C VAL A 497 4.10 -25.36 8.21
N CYS A 498 4.42 -24.21 8.79
CA CYS A 498 5.61 -23.43 8.45
C CYS A 498 6.91 -24.19 8.74
N ARG A 499 6.98 -24.92 9.86
CA ARG A 499 8.12 -25.77 10.22
C ARG A 499 8.31 -26.94 9.25
N GLN A 500 7.22 -27.56 8.82
CA GLN A 500 7.26 -28.72 7.93
C GLN A 500 7.76 -28.39 6.52
N GLN A 501 7.32 -27.25 5.95
CA GLN A 501 7.62 -26.91 4.55
C GLN A 501 8.57 -25.72 4.38
N GLY A 502 8.88 -24.96 5.44
CA GLY A 502 9.79 -23.81 5.42
C GLY A 502 9.22 -22.53 4.81
N PHE A 503 7.94 -22.53 4.39
CA PHE A 503 7.24 -21.36 3.83
C PHE A 503 5.75 -21.37 4.19
N LEU A 504 5.09 -20.23 3.99
CA LEU A 504 3.64 -20.09 4.09
C LEU A 504 3.07 -19.38 2.86
N THR A 505 1.76 -19.50 2.67
CA THR A 505 1.03 -18.79 1.61
C THR A 505 -0.16 -18.00 2.14
N THR A 506 -0.49 -16.87 1.51
CA THR A 506 -1.73 -16.11 1.74
C THR A 506 -2.94 -16.78 1.08
N LEU A 507 -4.13 -16.21 1.27
CA LEU A 507 -5.35 -16.62 0.57
C LEU A 507 -5.21 -16.60 -0.96
N PHE A 508 -4.44 -15.65 -1.51
CA PHE A 508 -4.17 -15.52 -2.94
C PHE A 508 -2.93 -16.31 -3.40
N ARG A 509 -2.41 -17.20 -2.54
CA ARG A 509 -1.23 -18.05 -2.79
C ARG A 509 0.11 -17.31 -2.90
N ARG A 510 0.19 -16.04 -2.47
CA ARG A 510 1.48 -15.36 -2.29
C ARG A 510 2.33 -16.13 -1.29
N ARG A 511 3.60 -16.38 -1.62
CA ARG A 511 4.51 -17.18 -0.78
C ARG A 511 5.52 -16.31 -0.01
N ARG A 512 5.83 -16.71 1.23
CA ARG A 512 6.97 -16.20 2.00
C ARG A 512 7.71 -17.35 2.68
N PHE A 513 9.04 -17.33 2.60
CA PHE A 513 9.93 -18.29 3.25
C PHE A 513 10.31 -17.84 4.68
N PHE A 514 10.51 -18.81 5.57
CA PHE A 514 10.86 -18.58 6.97
C PHE A 514 12.03 -19.48 7.39
N PRO A 515 13.27 -19.19 6.94
CA PRO A 515 14.42 -20.05 7.24
C PRO A 515 14.71 -20.17 8.75
N ASN A 516 14.32 -19.16 9.52
CA ASN A 516 14.52 -19.10 10.97
C ASN A 516 13.44 -19.84 11.79
N ILE A 517 12.43 -20.46 11.16
CA ILE A 517 11.33 -21.14 11.88
C ILE A 517 11.79 -22.38 12.66
N THR A 518 12.91 -22.98 12.26
CA THR A 518 13.56 -24.13 12.91
C THR A 518 14.86 -23.75 13.64
N SER A 519 15.11 -22.45 13.86
CA SER A 519 16.31 -21.99 14.56
C SER A 519 16.42 -22.60 15.96
N HIS A 520 17.64 -22.95 16.37
CA HIS A 520 17.95 -23.38 17.74
C HIS A 520 17.97 -22.21 18.74
N ASP A 521 18.11 -20.97 18.26
CA ASP A 521 17.96 -19.77 19.08
C ASP A 521 16.47 -19.48 19.29
N THR A 522 16.00 -19.65 20.53
CA THR A 522 14.60 -19.44 20.91
C THR A 522 14.10 -18.04 20.58
N ALA A 523 14.92 -17.00 20.71
CA ALA A 523 14.50 -15.63 20.40
C ALA A 523 14.27 -15.44 18.90
N VAL A 524 15.19 -15.96 18.08
CA VAL A 524 15.11 -15.96 16.61
C VAL A 524 13.93 -16.81 16.14
N GLN A 525 13.75 -18.00 16.70
CA GLN A 525 12.63 -18.88 16.39
C GLN A 525 11.29 -18.24 16.72
N SER A 526 11.11 -17.74 17.95
CA SER A 526 9.87 -17.08 18.35
C SER A 526 9.58 -15.83 17.51
N GLN A 527 10.61 -15.13 17.01
CA GLN A 527 10.41 -14.05 16.06
C GLN A 527 9.89 -14.56 14.71
N ALA A 528 10.45 -15.65 14.19
CA ALA A 528 9.99 -16.28 12.95
C ALA A 528 8.54 -16.78 13.07
N GLU A 529 8.16 -17.38 14.20
CA GLU A 529 6.78 -17.80 14.48
C GLU A 529 5.79 -16.63 14.46
N ARG A 530 6.13 -15.51 15.12
CA ARG A 530 5.31 -14.29 15.08
C ARG A 530 5.16 -13.75 13.66
N GLN A 531 6.26 -13.71 12.90
CA GLN A 531 6.25 -13.26 11.51
C GLN A 531 5.42 -14.19 10.61
N ALA A 532 5.44 -15.50 10.88
CA ALA A 532 4.68 -16.50 10.14
C ALA A 532 3.18 -16.30 10.27
N VAL A 533 2.68 -16.15 11.50
CA VAL A 533 1.25 -15.88 11.77
C VAL A 533 0.83 -14.53 11.18
N ASN A 534 1.62 -13.48 11.41
CA ASN A 534 1.32 -12.15 10.89
C ASN A 534 1.28 -12.13 9.36
N PHE A 535 2.19 -12.85 8.68
CA PHE A 535 2.27 -12.86 7.22
C PHE A 535 0.98 -13.33 6.55
N ILE A 536 0.36 -14.41 7.04
CA ILE A 536 -0.86 -14.94 6.40
C ILE A 536 -1.98 -13.91 6.50
N ILE A 537 -2.17 -13.30 7.67
CA ILE A 537 -3.25 -12.34 7.90
C ILE A 537 -2.99 -11.05 7.12
N GLN A 538 -1.83 -10.44 7.33
CA GLN A 538 -1.46 -9.16 6.74
C GLN A 538 -1.31 -9.25 5.22
N GLY A 539 -0.73 -10.35 4.73
CA GLY A 539 -0.54 -10.58 3.31
C GLY A 539 -1.85 -10.83 2.59
N SER A 540 -2.77 -11.59 3.18
CA SER A 540 -4.10 -11.80 2.59
C SER A 540 -4.92 -10.50 2.56
N ALA A 541 -4.81 -9.65 3.58
CA ALA A 541 -5.43 -8.32 3.56
C ALA A 541 -4.80 -7.40 2.50
N ALA A 542 -3.48 -7.48 2.29
CA ALA A 542 -2.80 -6.75 1.21
C ALA A 542 -3.26 -7.23 -0.17
N ASP A 543 -3.43 -8.53 -0.35
CA ASP A 543 -3.92 -9.12 -1.59
C ASP A 543 -5.36 -8.70 -1.89
N LEU A 544 -6.25 -8.69 -0.88
CA LEU A 544 -7.63 -8.18 -1.00
C LEU A 544 -7.66 -6.70 -1.42
N SER A 545 -6.83 -5.86 -0.81
CA SER A 545 -6.75 -4.45 -1.17
C SER A 545 -6.24 -4.24 -2.60
N LYS A 546 -5.21 -4.98 -3.02
CA LYS A 546 -4.74 -4.97 -4.41
C LYS A 546 -5.83 -5.47 -5.38
N ALA A 547 -6.59 -6.49 -5.00
CA ALA A 547 -7.68 -6.99 -5.83
C ALA A 547 -8.75 -5.90 -6.02
N ALA A 548 -9.10 -5.17 -4.96
CA ALA A 548 -10.02 -4.04 -5.04
C ALA A 548 -9.49 -2.95 -5.99
N MET A 549 -8.22 -2.57 -5.88
CA MET A 549 -7.59 -1.62 -6.82
C MET A 549 -7.74 -2.06 -8.28
N VAL A 550 -7.41 -3.32 -8.57
CA VAL A 550 -7.47 -3.88 -9.93
C VAL A 550 -8.90 -3.90 -10.45
N GLN A 551 -9.87 -4.32 -9.65
CA GLN A 551 -11.27 -4.43 -10.08
C GLN A 551 -11.90 -3.06 -10.29
N THR A 552 -11.68 -2.10 -9.38
CA THR A 552 -12.20 -0.73 -9.54
C THR A 552 -11.62 -0.05 -10.77
N GLU A 553 -10.30 -0.12 -10.98
CA GLU A 553 -9.67 0.49 -12.16
C GLU A 553 -10.08 -0.22 -13.47
N ALA A 554 -10.30 -1.53 -13.46
CA ALA A 554 -10.82 -2.25 -14.62
C ALA A 554 -12.25 -1.83 -15.00
N VAL A 555 -13.12 -1.57 -14.02
CA VAL A 555 -14.47 -1.05 -14.28
C VAL A 555 -14.41 0.40 -14.76
N LEU A 556 -13.59 1.25 -14.12
CA LEU A 556 -13.39 2.63 -14.54
C LEU A 556 -12.82 2.76 -15.96
N ALA A 557 -11.93 1.85 -16.37
CA ALA A 557 -11.39 1.84 -17.73
C ALA A 557 -12.47 1.62 -18.80
N ARG A 558 -13.60 0.97 -18.45
CA ARG A 558 -14.75 0.77 -19.34
C ARG A 558 -15.78 1.90 -19.24
N TRP A 559 -15.68 2.74 -18.20
CA TRP A 559 -16.62 3.81 -17.91
C TRP A 559 -15.98 5.18 -18.13
N SER A 560 -15.70 5.51 -19.40
CA SER A 560 -14.95 6.70 -19.78
C SER A 560 -15.62 8.04 -19.43
N GLU A 561 -16.91 8.03 -19.08
CA GLU A 561 -17.67 9.23 -18.71
C GLU A 561 -17.42 9.66 -17.26
N VAL A 562 -17.08 8.72 -16.38
CA VAL A 562 -16.79 9.02 -14.98
C VAL A 562 -15.36 9.53 -14.83
N ASP A 563 -15.22 10.80 -14.46
CA ASP A 563 -13.93 11.36 -14.05
C ASP A 563 -13.66 11.01 -12.57
N ALA A 564 -12.83 9.99 -12.37
CA ALA A 564 -12.42 9.47 -11.08
C ALA A 564 -10.99 8.95 -11.14
N LYS A 565 -10.12 9.45 -10.27
CA LYS A 565 -8.67 9.20 -10.27
C LYS A 565 -8.24 8.65 -8.93
N LEU A 566 -7.77 7.41 -8.88
CA LEU A 566 -7.14 6.84 -7.69
C LEU A 566 -5.88 7.64 -7.36
N LEU A 567 -5.83 8.22 -6.16
CA LEU A 567 -4.72 9.06 -5.71
C LEU A 567 -3.87 8.36 -4.66
N ILE A 568 -4.50 7.66 -3.70
CA ILE A 568 -3.79 7.16 -2.51
C ILE A 568 -4.24 5.73 -2.19
N HIS A 569 -3.27 4.85 -1.94
CA HIS A 569 -3.46 3.53 -1.32
C HIS A 569 -2.87 3.49 0.09
N ILE A 570 -3.70 3.21 1.09
CA ILE A 570 -3.29 3.12 2.49
C ILE A 570 -3.81 1.84 3.10
N HIS A 571 -3.04 0.77 2.91
CA HIS A 571 -3.35 -0.54 3.47
C HIS A 571 -4.71 -1.05 2.99
N ASP A 572 -5.78 -0.81 3.74
CA ASP A 572 -7.17 -1.17 3.49
C ASP A 572 -8.05 0.00 3.01
N GLU A 573 -7.53 1.24 3.00
CA GLU A 573 -8.18 2.45 2.50
C GLU A 573 -7.69 2.81 1.09
N LEU A 574 -8.62 3.08 0.18
CA LEU A 574 -8.37 3.61 -1.17
C LEU A 574 -9.01 5.00 -1.30
N VAL A 575 -8.27 5.97 -1.83
CA VAL A 575 -8.73 7.37 -1.96
C VAL A 575 -8.66 7.81 -3.42
N TRP A 576 -9.81 8.18 -3.97
CA TRP A 576 -9.96 8.78 -5.29
C TRP A 576 -10.26 10.27 -5.19
N GLU A 577 -9.97 10.99 -6.26
CA GLU A 577 -10.54 12.30 -6.56
C GLU A 577 -11.56 12.13 -7.68
N VAL A 578 -12.77 12.63 -7.49
CA VAL A 578 -13.94 12.36 -8.35
C VAL A 578 -14.64 13.67 -8.65
N HIS A 579 -15.04 13.87 -9.91
CA HIS A 579 -15.82 15.04 -10.30
C HIS A 579 -17.16 15.04 -9.55
N THR A 580 -17.59 16.20 -9.06
CA THR A 580 -18.75 16.31 -8.15
C THR A 580 -20.03 15.67 -8.71
N GLU A 581 -20.25 15.77 -10.03
CA GLU A 581 -21.42 15.22 -10.72
C GLU A 581 -21.48 13.69 -10.70
N HIS A 582 -20.33 13.01 -10.59
CA HIS A 582 -20.26 11.55 -10.63
C HIS A 582 -20.15 10.91 -9.23
N THR A 583 -20.12 11.72 -8.17
CA THR A 583 -19.79 11.28 -6.80
C THR A 583 -20.66 10.12 -6.34
N GLN A 584 -22.00 10.27 -6.37
CA GLN A 584 -22.92 9.24 -5.86
C GLN A 584 -22.76 7.92 -6.62
N THR A 585 -22.82 8.02 -7.94
CA THR A 585 -22.69 6.88 -8.85
C THR A 585 -21.36 6.15 -8.69
N PHE A 586 -20.27 6.89 -8.49
CA PHE A 586 -18.96 6.32 -8.21
C PHE A 586 -18.92 5.65 -6.83
N CYS A 587 -19.47 6.27 -5.78
CA CYS A 587 -19.54 5.72 -4.43
C CYS A 587 -20.28 4.38 -4.39
N ASP A 588 -21.45 4.29 -5.02
CA ASP A 588 -22.23 3.05 -5.08
C ASP A 588 -21.47 1.95 -5.83
N MET A 589 -20.79 2.30 -6.93
CA MET A 589 -19.99 1.37 -7.71
C MET A 589 -18.79 0.84 -6.91
N VAL A 590 -18.00 1.72 -6.29
CA VAL A 590 -16.80 1.29 -5.55
C VAL A 590 -17.15 0.47 -4.32
N GLY A 591 -18.23 0.85 -3.61
CA GLY A 591 -18.76 0.07 -2.50
C GLY A 591 -19.12 -1.36 -2.92
N ARG A 592 -19.93 -1.50 -3.98
CA ARG A 592 -20.33 -2.82 -4.50
C ARG A 592 -19.14 -3.67 -4.94
N ILE A 593 -18.18 -3.10 -5.67
CA ILE A 593 -16.98 -3.84 -6.12
C ILE A 593 -16.16 -4.33 -4.93
N MET A 594 -15.94 -3.48 -3.94
CA MET A 594 -15.10 -3.84 -2.79
C MET A 594 -15.81 -4.84 -1.86
N GLU A 595 -17.15 -4.80 -1.77
CA GLU A 595 -17.91 -5.76 -0.96
C GLU A 595 -18.13 -7.11 -1.66
N ASP A 596 -17.99 -7.18 -2.99
CA ASP A 596 -18.09 -8.42 -3.77
C ASP A 596 -16.86 -9.32 -3.60
N THR A 597 -16.89 -10.09 -2.51
CA THR A 597 -15.81 -11.05 -2.20
C THR A 597 -15.62 -12.11 -3.29
N GLN A 598 -16.66 -12.46 -4.06
CA GLN A 598 -16.55 -13.43 -5.15
C GLN A 598 -15.76 -12.84 -6.32
N GLN A 599 -16.01 -11.58 -6.67
CA GLN A 599 -15.24 -10.88 -7.69
C GLN A 599 -13.79 -10.60 -7.25
N LEU A 600 -13.57 -10.22 -5.99
CA LEU A 600 -12.23 -9.93 -5.46
C LEU A 600 -11.36 -11.19 -5.38
N CYS A 601 -11.91 -12.29 -4.87
CA CYS A 601 -11.17 -13.51 -4.61
C CYS A 601 -11.17 -14.49 -5.80
N GLY A 602 -12.17 -14.38 -6.68
CA GLY A 602 -12.41 -15.34 -7.75
C GLY A 602 -12.57 -16.76 -7.21
N PRO A 603 -12.13 -17.80 -7.94
CA PRO A 603 -12.21 -19.18 -7.49
C PRO A 603 -11.18 -19.56 -6.42
N LEU A 604 -10.31 -18.63 -5.98
CA LEU A 604 -9.20 -18.95 -5.08
C LEU A 604 -9.65 -19.20 -3.64
N VAL A 605 -10.61 -18.40 -3.16
CA VAL A 605 -11.13 -18.49 -1.79
C VAL A 605 -12.57 -18.01 -1.74
N GLN A 606 -13.39 -18.71 -0.95
CA GLN A 606 -14.72 -18.25 -0.55
C GLN A 606 -14.65 -17.82 0.91
N LEU A 607 -14.75 -16.51 1.17
CA LEU A 607 -14.72 -15.98 2.53
C LEU A 607 -15.99 -16.38 3.29
N THR A 608 -15.81 -16.76 4.56
CA THR A 608 -16.90 -17.16 5.46
C THR A 608 -17.54 -15.98 6.18
N VAL A 609 -17.00 -14.77 5.97
CA VAL A 609 -17.43 -13.51 6.57
C VAL A 609 -17.54 -12.43 5.47
N PRO A 610 -18.50 -11.50 5.58
CA PRO A 610 -18.61 -10.38 4.64
C PRO A 610 -17.43 -9.41 4.81
N LEU A 611 -17.13 -8.61 3.78
CA LEU A 611 -16.13 -7.54 3.80
C LEU A 611 -16.80 -6.17 3.58
N PRO A 612 -17.56 -5.64 4.56
CA PRO A 612 -18.22 -4.35 4.43
C PRO A 612 -17.22 -3.20 4.30
N VAL A 613 -17.64 -2.15 3.59
CA VAL A 613 -16.80 -1.01 3.25
C VAL A 613 -17.45 0.28 3.76
N THR A 614 -16.65 1.14 4.38
CA THR A 614 -17.08 2.51 4.67
C THR A 614 -16.65 3.41 3.54
N VAL A 615 -17.62 3.90 2.76
CA VAL A 615 -17.40 4.95 1.76
C VAL A 615 -17.66 6.31 2.37
N SER A 616 -16.75 7.25 2.18
CA SER A 616 -16.84 8.63 2.70
C SER A 616 -16.39 9.62 1.65
N THR A 617 -16.94 10.84 1.68
CA THR A 617 -16.60 11.89 0.71
C THR A 617 -16.30 13.22 1.40
N GLY A 618 -15.48 14.06 0.80
CA GLY A 618 -15.14 15.35 1.37
C GLY A 618 -14.20 16.17 0.49
N THR A 619 -14.18 17.49 0.70
CA THR A 619 -13.29 18.38 -0.04
C THR A 619 -11.86 18.39 0.50
N SER A 620 -11.67 17.97 1.75
CA SER A 620 -10.38 17.77 2.43
C SER A 620 -10.32 16.37 3.02
N TRP A 621 -9.14 15.76 3.00
CA TRP A 621 -8.95 14.40 3.48
C TRP A 621 -9.13 14.26 5.00
N ALA A 622 -9.04 15.35 5.76
CA ALA A 622 -9.39 15.36 7.18
C ALA A 622 -10.91 15.39 7.44
N ASN A 623 -11.70 15.93 6.51
CA ASN A 623 -13.11 16.25 6.69
C ASN A 623 -13.98 15.40 5.75
N MET A 624 -13.83 14.08 5.87
CA MET A 624 -14.61 13.10 5.10
C MET A 624 -15.89 12.75 5.86
N GLN A 625 -17.04 12.82 5.20
CA GLN A 625 -18.33 12.42 5.75
C GLN A 625 -18.73 11.06 5.18
N PRO A 626 -19.18 10.11 6.01
CA PRO A 626 -19.71 8.84 5.53
C PRO A 626 -20.87 9.08 4.57
N LEU A 627 -20.85 8.37 3.45
CA LEU A 627 -21.92 8.42 2.46
C LEU A 627 -22.65 7.08 2.52
N SER A 628 -23.96 7.12 2.79
CA SER A 628 -24.80 5.94 2.71
C SER A 628 -24.89 5.50 1.25
N CYS A 629 -24.22 4.40 0.90
CA CYS A 629 -24.36 3.78 -0.40
C CYS A 629 -25.79 3.21 -0.53
N SER A 630 -26.39 3.37 -1.71
CA SER A 630 -27.79 3.02 -2.00
C SER A 630 -28.01 1.57 -2.42
#